data_AF-A0A9D7P4L9-F1
#
_entry.id   AF-A0A9D7P4L9-F1
#
_cell.length_a   1.000
_cell.length_b   1.000
_cell.length_c   1.000
_cell.angle_alpha   90.00
_cell.angle_beta   90.00
_cell.angle_gamma   90.00
#
_symmetry.space_group_name_H-M   'P 1'
#
loop_
_entity.id
_entity.type
_entity.pdbx_description
1 polymer ?
#
loop_
_entity_poly.entity_id
_entity_poly.type
_entity_poly.pdbx_seq_one_letter_code
_entity_poly.pdbx_strand_id
1 'polypeptide(L)'
;MNCKLRNCIQAAVSGLVLTLLMSDPGNAQSQKRDHLTEKEVDLIREVQEIDKRIEVFVKAADRRLLVLTDPNAIQKKKEEEIWGPLPSGSKLELLQDYKKILEEAEEKLDDSLNHDSKNPLLDKAFKAFVEACKRHIPELKAHSSKLTEKREQRALAEALAEAETVAKASNGK
;
A
#
# COMPACT_ATOMS: atom_id res chain seq x y z
N MET A 1 -17.73 4.76 11.81
CA MET A 1 -17.75 6.17 12.28
C MET A 1 -16.36 6.57 12.75
N ASN A 2 -15.51 7.12 11.87
CA ASN A 2 -14.25 7.81 12.24
C ASN A 2 -13.71 8.62 11.04
N CYS A 3 -14.55 9.46 10.42
CA CYS A 3 -14.20 10.23 9.22
C CYS A 3 -14.00 11.74 9.46
N LYS A 4 -13.69 12.17 10.69
CA LYS A 4 -13.52 13.60 11.02
C LYS A 4 -12.43 13.83 12.07
N LEU A 5 -11.15 13.84 11.68
CA LEU A 5 -10.11 14.43 12.55
C LEU A 5 -8.78 14.81 11.85
N ARG A 6 -8.76 15.07 10.53
CA ARG A 6 -7.51 15.49 9.85
C ARG A 6 -7.50 16.92 9.29
N ASN A 7 -8.62 17.64 9.27
CA ASN A 7 -8.66 19.00 8.74
C ASN A 7 -9.20 19.97 9.79
N CYS A 8 -8.32 20.75 10.43
CA CYS A 8 -8.69 21.97 11.17
C CYS A 8 -7.47 22.79 11.65
N ILE A 9 -6.48 23.12 10.80
CA ILE A 9 -5.61 24.29 11.07
C ILE A 9 -5.23 24.95 9.74
N GLN A 10 -6.09 25.82 9.23
CA GLN A 10 -5.69 26.83 8.25
C GLN A 10 -6.51 28.10 8.49
N ALA A 11 -5.95 28.99 9.31
CA ALA A 11 -6.35 30.39 9.44
C ALA A 11 -5.03 31.18 9.50
N ALA A 12 -4.63 31.78 8.38
CA ALA A 12 -4.92 33.17 8.02
C ALA A 12 -4.05 34.17 8.79
N VAL A 13 -2.96 34.62 8.17
CA VAL A 13 -2.33 35.92 8.47
C VAL A 13 -1.88 36.53 7.14
N SER A 14 -2.60 37.57 6.71
CA SER A 14 -2.20 38.47 5.63
C SER A 14 -1.24 39.52 6.19
N GLY A 15 -0.07 39.66 5.58
CA GLY A 15 0.91 40.71 5.88
C GLY A 15 1.83 40.94 4.68
N LEU A 16 1.72 42.13 4.09
CA LEU A 16 2.40 42.66 2.92
C LEU A 16 3.92 42.82 3.16
N VAL A 17 4.79 42.12 2.40
CA VAL A 17 6.20 42.52 2.18
C VAL A 17 6.66 42.13 0.76
N LEU A 18 7.12 43.14 0.01
CA LEU A 18 7.72 43.09 -1.31
C LEU A 18 9.24 42.87 -1.18
N THR A 19 9.79 41.70 -1.56
CA THR A 19 11.25 41.57 -1.83
C THR A 19 11.61 40.31 -2.65
N LEU A 20 12.49 40.53 -3.65
CA LEU A 20 13.43 39.61 -4.32
C LEU A 20 12.92 38.37 -5.11
N LEU A 21 13.06 38.47 -6.43
CA LEU A 21 13.17 37.34 -7.36
C LEU A 21 14.48 36.59 -7.11
N MET A 22 14.39 35.47 -6.38
CA MET A 22 15.40 34.41 -6.39
C MET A 22 14.81 33.25 -7.19
N SER A 23 15.44 32.97 -8.34
CA SER A 23 15.14 31.82 -9.17
C SER A 23 15.57 30.55 -8.43
N ASP A 24 14.61 29.82 -7.86
CA ASP A 24 14.82 28.47 -7.33
C ASP A 24 15.07 27.48 -8.49
N PRO A 25 16.24 26.83 -8.58
CA PRO A 25 16.40 25.65 -9.41
C PRO A 25 16.00 24.42 -8.60
N GLY A 26 14.96 23.72 -9.04
CA GLY A 26 14.72 22.36 -8.61
C GLY A 26 13.49 22.19 -7.73
N ASN A 27 12.31 22.41 -8.30
CA ASN A 27 11.22 21.49 -8.03
C ASN A 27 11.67 20.10 -8.52
N ALA A 28 12.34 19.35 -7.64
CA ALA A 28 12.37 17.90 -7.73
C ALA A 28 10.93 17.44 -7.53
N GLN A 29 10.16 17.52 -8.61
CA GLN A 29 8.86 16.92 -8.71
C GLN A 29 9.12 15.42 -8.56
N SER A 30 9.02 14.93 -7.33
CA SER A 30 8.91 13.51 -7.03
C SER A 30 7.72 13.04 -7.86
N GLN A 31 8.01 12.56 -9.07
CA GLN A 31 7.03 11.84 -9.86
C GLN A 31 6.61 10.71 -8.94
N LYS A 32 5.36 10.77 -8.45
CA LYS A 32 4.80 9.72 -7.62
C LYS A 32 4.90 8.45 -8.45
N ARG A 33 5.90 7.63 -8.17
CA ARG A 33 6.02 6.31 -8.77
C ARG A 33 4.76 5.53 -8.44
N ASP A 34 4.24 4.84 -9.44
CA ASP A 34 3.10 3.94 -9.27
C ASP A 34 3.51 2.79 -8.36
N HIS A 35 2.71 2.54 -7.31
CA HIS A 35 2.97 1.46 -6.36
C HIS A 35 2.60 0.08 -6.91
N LEU A 36 1.77 0.05 -7.95
CA LEU A 36 1.39 -1.14 -8.71
C LEU A 36 2.13 -1.17 -10.05
N THR A 37 2.46 -2.37 -10.52
CA THR A 37 2.96 -2.56 -11.90
C THR A 37 1.81 -2.44 -12.89
N GLU A 38 2.10 -2.12 -14.15
CA GLU A 38 1.08 -2.02 -15.20
C GLU A 38 0.21 -3.28 -15.28
N LYS A 39 0.85 -4.47 -15.19
CA LYS A 39 0.13 -5.74 -15.26
C LYS A 39 -0.79 -5.98 -14.07
N GLU A 40 -0.38 -5.56 -12.87
CA GLU A 40 -1.23 -5.63 -11.68
C GLU A 40 -2.41 -4.67 -11.78
N VAL A 41 -2.19 -3.46 -12.30
CA VAL A 41 -3.28 -2.50 -12.56
C VAL A 41 -4.29 -3.06 -13.55
N ASP A 42 -3.83 -3.70 -14.62
CA ASP A 42 -4.72 -4.34 -15.59
C ASP A 42 -5.54 -5.47 -14.96
N LEU A 43 -4.92 -6.35 -14.18
CA LEU A 43 -5.63 -7.40 -13.44
C LEU A 43 -6.69 -6.82 -12.48
N ILE A 44 -6.37 -5.75 -11.77
CA ILE A 44 -7.31 -5.06 -10.86
C ILE A 44 -8.50 -4.48 -11.63
N ARG A 45 -8.29 -4.00 -12.86
CA ARG A 45 -9.35 -3.46 -13.73
C ARG A 45 -10.22 -4.54 -14.34
N GLU A 46 -9.63 -5.67 -14.72
CA GLU A 46 -10.33 -6.82 -15.32
C GLU A 46 -11.23 -7.53 -14.30
N VAL A 47 -10.81 -7.58 -13.04
CA VAL A 47 -11.54 -8.27 -11.97
C VAL A 47 -12.61 -7.37 -11.35
N GLN A 48 -13.88 -7.72 -11.60
CA GLN A 48 -15.03 -6.99 -11.05
C GLN A 48 -15.47 -7.48 -9.66
N GLU A 49 -15.27 -8.77 -9.36
CA GLU A 49 -15.67 -9.37 -8.09
C GLU A 49 -14.73 -8.93 -6.97
N ILE A 50 -15.29 -8.40 -5.87
CA ILE A 50 -14.50 -7.79 -4.79
C ILE A 50 -13.54 -8.77 -4.11
N ASP A 51 -13.93 -10.04 -3.93
CA ASP A 51 -13.06 -11.06 -3.34
C ASP A 51 -11.83 -11.34 -4.21
N LYS A 52 -12.05 -11.55 -5.50
CA LYS A 52 -10.95 -11.76 -6.46
C LYS A 52 -10.09 -10.50 -6.60
N ARG A 53 -10.68 -9.30 -6.58
CA ARG A 53 -9.94 -8.04 -6.70
C ARG A 53 -8.99 -7.87 -5.52
N ILE A 54 -9.45 -8.21 -4.32
CA ILE A 54 -8.63 -8.20 -3.10
C ILE A 54 -7.53 -9.26 -3.16
N GLU A 55 -7.78 -10.43 -3.75
CA GLU A 55 -6.71 -11.42 -4.00
C GLU A 55 -5.59 -10.85 -4.90
N VAL A 56 -5.92 -10.04 -5.91
CA VAL A 56 -4.92 -9.35 -6.75
C VAL A 56 -4.08 -8.37 -5.93
N PHE A 57 -4.70 -7.55 -5.07
CA PHE A 57 -3.97 -6.64 -4.18
C PHE A 57 -3.09 -7.38 -3.18
N VAL A 58 -3.60 -8.45 -2.56
CA VAL A 58 -2.82 -9.31 -1.66
C VAL A 58 -1.61 -9.88 -2.39
N LYS A 59 -1.79 -10.38 -3.62
CA LYS A 59 -0.69 -10.91 -4.41
C LYS A 59 0.33 -9.83 -4.79
N ALA A 60 -0.12 -8.61 -5.09
CA ALA A 60 0.78 -7.49 -5.35
C ALA A 60 1.62 -7.15 -4.11
N ALA A 61 1.02 -7.17 -2.91
CA ALA A 61 1.71 -6.98 -1.64
C ALA A 61 2.71 -8.11 -1.35
N ASP A 62 2.32 -9.38 -1.55
CA ASP A 62 3.21 -10.55 -1.44
C ASP A 62 4.46 -10.38 -2.30
N ARG A 63 4.31 -9.88 -3.53
CA ARG A 63 5.42 -9.67 -4.46
C ARG A 63 6.40 -8.62 -3.98
N ARG A 64 5.94 -7.56 -3.29
CA ARG A 64 6.84 -6.56 -2.68
C ARG A 64 7.60 -7.17 -1.52
N LEU A 65 6.94 -7.95 -0.66
CA LEU A 65 7.58 -8.65 0.45
C LEU A 65 8.60 -9.69 -0.03
N LEU A 66 8.28 -10.42 -1.10
CA LEU A 66 9.19 -11.39 -1.71
C LEU A 66 10.50 -10.71 -2.14
N VAL A 67 10.42 -9.62 -2.92
CA VAL A 67 11.62 -8.90 -3.38
C VAL A 67 12.35 -8.22 -2.22
N LEU A 68 11.62 -7.73 -1.22
CA LEU A 68 12.22 -7.14 -0.01
C LEU A 68 13.02 -8.18 0.78
N THR A 69 12.51 -9.40 0.91
CA THR A 69 13.13 -10.47 1.71
C THR A 69 14.21 -11.23 0.96
N ASP A 70 14.02 -11.45 -0.35
CA ASP A 70 14.96 -12.06 -1.27
C ASP A 70 15.14 -11.18 -2.53
N PRO A 71 16.12 -10.28 -2.53
CA PRO A 71 16.41 -9.42 -3.68
C PRO A 71 16.82 -10.19 -4.95
N ASN A 72 17.18 -11.47 -4.82
CA ASN A 72 17.54 -12.33 -5.95
C ASN A 72 16.40 -13.30 -6.32
N ALA A 73 15.18 -13.04 -5.83
CA ALA A 73 14.02 -13.87 -6.14
C ALA A 73 13.84 -13.99 -7.66
N ILE A 74 13.66 -15.22 -8.13
CA ILE A 74 13.40 -15.52 -9.55
C ILE A 74 11.95 -15.94 -9.66
N GLN A 75 11.22 -15.28 -10.56
CA GLN A 75 9.85 -15.65 -10.89
C GLN A 75 9.83 -16.73 -11.98
N LYS A 76 8.89 -17.68 -11.87
CA LYS A 76 8.66 -18.67 -12.93
C LYS A 76 8.04 -17.97 -14.15
N LYS A 77 8.45 -18.35 -15.37
CA LYS A 77 7.94 -17.76 -16.62
C LYS A 77 6.41 -17.68 -16.70
N LYS A 78 5.72 -18.77 -16.33
CA LYS A 78 4.25 -18.81 -16.31
C LYS A 78 3.63 -17.79 -15.35
N GLU A 79 4.28 -17.54 -14.22
CA GLU A 79 3.80 -16.52 -13.29
C GLU A 79 4.09 -15.11 -13.80
N GLU A 80 5.22 -14.91 -14.47
CA GLU A 80 5.60 -13.63 -15.09
C GLU A 80 4.63 -13.25 -16.23
N GLU A 81 4.16 -14.21 -17.02
CA GLU A 81 3.14 -13.96 -18.06
C GLU A 81 1.82 -13.43 -17.46
N ILE A 82 1.44 -13.92 -16.28
CA ILE A 82 0.18 -13.54 -15.61
C ILE A 82 0.36 -12.23 -14.86
N TRP A 83 1.41 -12.11 -14.05
CA TRP A 83 1.59 -11.05 -13.06
C TRP A 83 2.59 -9.97 -13.48
N GLY A 84 3.23 -10.14 -14.63
CA GLY A 84 4.33 -9.29 -15.07
C GLY A 84 5.64 -9.57 -14.31
N PRO A 85 6.70 -8.80 -14.63
CA PRO A 85 8.00 -8.91 -13.98
C PRO A 85 7.89 -8.55 -12.50
N LEU A 86 8.77 -9.13 -11.67
CA LEU A 86 8.83 -8.79 -10.24
C LEU A 86 8.99 -7.28 -10.04
N PRO A 87 8.34 -6.71 -9.00
CA PRO A 87 8.44 -5.29 -8.72
C PRO A 87 9.90 -4.93 -8.44
N SER A 88 10.37 -3.84 -9.04
CA SER A 88 11.69 -3.30 -8.83
C SER A 88 11.63 -2.05 -7.94
N GLY A 89 12.72 -1.77 -7.23
CA GLY A 89 12.82 -0.59 -6.38
C GLY A 89 13.79 -0.80 -5.23
N SER A 90 14.15 0.30 -4.57
CA SER A 90 14.85 0.27 -3.29
C SER A 90 13.96 -0.31 -2.19
N LYS A 91 14.55 -0.76 -1.07
CA LYS A 91 13.79 -1.24 0.10
C LYS A 91 12.77 -0.21 0.58
N LEU A 92 13.15 1.07 0.59
CA LEU A 92 12.27 2.18 0.95
C LEU A 92 11.04 2.23 0.03
N GLU A 93 11.25 2.18 -1.29
CA GLU A 93 10.16 2.22 -2.27
C GLU A 93 9.26 0.99 -2.15
N LEU A 94 9.82 -0.21 -1.99
CA LEU A 94 9.04 -1.45 -1.84
C LEU A 94 8.17 -1.43 -0.58
N LEU A 95 8.67 -0.88 0.54
CA LEU A 95 7.92 -0.71 1.77
C LEU A 95 6.79 0.32 1.63
N GLN A 96 7.06 1.42 0.92
CA GLN A 96 6.05 2.44 0.63
C GLN A 96 4.97 1.92 -0.33
N ASP A 97 5.36 1.16 -1.34
CA ASP A 97 4.44 0.51 -2.28
C ASP A 97 3.54 -0.48 -1.54
N TYR A 98 4.14 -1.36 -0.74
CA TYR A 98 3.42 -2.33 0.07
C TYR A 98 2.33 -1.65 0.90
N LYS A 99 2.68 -0.57 1.61
CA LYS A 99 1.71 0.19 2.41
C LYS A 99 0.58 0.76 1.55
N LYS A 100 0.90 1.43 0.44
CA LYS A 100 -0.11 2.01 -0.46
C LYS A 100 -1.03 0.96 -1.08
N ILE A 101 -0.52 -0.23 -1.37
CA ILE A 101 -1.31 -1.37 -1.85
C ILE A 101 -2.35 -1.77 -0.80
N LEU A 102 -1.98 -1.81 0.48
CA LEU A 102 -2.94 -2.07 1.56
C LEU A 102 -3.98 -0.95 1.69
N GLU A 103 -3.54 0.32 1.69
CA GLU A 103 -4.43 1.49 1.77
C GLU A 103 -5.46 1.49 0.61
N GLU A 104 -5.04 1.16 -0.61
CA GLU A 104 -5.94 1.07 -1.77
C GLU A 104 -6.88 -0.14 -1.67
N ALA A 105 -6.41 -1.29 -1.17
CA ALA A 105 -7.25 -2.45 -0.94
C ALA A 105 -8.35 -2.16 0.11
N GLU A 106 -8.01 -1.43 1.18
CA GLU A 106 -8.97 -0.94 2.17
C GLU A 106 -10.00 -0.02 1.52
N GLU A 107 -9.57 0.95 0.72
CA GLU A 107 -10.46 1.84 -0.01
C GLU A 107 -11.45 1.05 -0.87
N LYS A 108 -11.01 0.00 -1.59
CA LYS A 108 -11.92 -0.83 -2.41
C LYS A 108 -12.87 -1.68 -1.60
N LEU A 109 -12.47 -2.16 -0.42
CA LEU A 109 -13.37 -2.83 0.50
C LEU A 109 -14.41 -1.86 1.07
N ASP A 110 -13.99 -0.68 1.49
CA ASP A 110 -14.86 0.36 2.03
C ASP A 110 -15.85 0.87 0.98
N ASP A 111 -15.40 1.12 -0.25
CA ASP A 111 -16.25 1.49 -1.39
C ASP A 111 -17.32 0.43 -1.63
N SER A 112 -16.91 -0.85 -1.70
CA SER A 112 -17.84 -1.96 -1.92
C SER A 112 -18.82 -2.12 -0.74
N LEU A 113 -18.38 -1.91 0.50
CA LEU A 113 -19.24 -1.97 1.68
C LEU A 113 -20.26 -0.84 1.70
N ASN A 114 -19.84 0.38 1.35
CA ASN A 114 -20.71 1.56 1.29
C ASN A 114 -21.71 1.48 0.13
N HIS A 115 -21.33 0.84 -0.99
CA HIS A 115 -22.18 0.67 -2.15
C HIS A 115 -23.19 -0.48 -1.99
N ASP A 116 -22.73 -1.67 -1.61
CA ASP A 116 -23.57 -2.85 -1.38
C ASP A 116 -23.10 -3.66 -0.16
N SER A 117 -23.54 -3.21 1.02
CA SER A 117 -23.19 -3.86 2.30
C SER A 117 -23.72 -5.29 2.46
N LYS A 118 -24.60 -5.76 1.56
CA LYS A 118 -25.15 -7.12 1.58
C LYS A 118 -24.46 -8.06 0.59
N ASN A 119 -23.47 -7.58 -0.15
CA ASN A 119 -22.72 -8.40 -1.08
C ASN A 119 -22.10 -9.60 -0.33
N PRO A 120 -22.46 -10.85 -0.70
CA PRO A 120 -21.97 -12.04 0.01
C PRO A 120 -20.45 -12.26 -0.12
N LEU A 121 -19.80 -11.61 -1.08
CA LEU A 121 -18.36 -11.71 -1.30
C LEU A 121 -17.55 -10.79 -0.36
N LEU A 122 -18.17 -9.79 0.28
CA LEU A 122 -17.47 -8.85 1.17
C LEU A 122 -16.79 -9.53 2.37
N ASP A 123 -17.51 -10.43 3.06
CA ASP A 123 -16.94 -11.14 4.21
C ASP A 123 -15.78 -12.05 3.79
N LYS A 124 -15.89 -12.67 2.61
CA LYS A 124 -14.80 -13.47 2.03
C LYS A 124 -13.58 -12.61 1.69
N ALA A 125 -13.80 -11.49 0.99
CA ALA A 125 -12.75 -10.54 0.62
C ALA A 125 -12.02 -9.99 1.85
N PHE A 126 -12.78 -9.52 2.84
CA PHE A 126 -12.24 -8.98 4.09
C PHE A 126 -11.44 -10.02 4.86
N LYS A 127 -11.95 -11.25 5.00
CA LYS A 127 -11.21 -12.35 5.64
C LYS A 127 -9.91 -12.67 4.91
N ALA A 128 -9.93 -12.76 3.58
CA ALA A 128 -8.73 -13.01 2.79
C ALA A 128 -7.67 -11.92 3.03
N PHE A 129 -8.09 -10.65 3.08
CA PHE A 129 -7.22 -9.52 3.33
C PHE A 129 -6.62 -9.53 4.75
N VAL A 130 -7.45 -9.75 5.77
CA VAL A 130 -7.01 -9.90 7.17
C VAL A 130 -6.00 -11.03 7.32
N GLU A 131 -6.30 -12.21 6.77
CA GLU A 131 -5.40 -13.36 6.87
C GLU A 131 -4.08 -13.12 6.13
N ALA A 132 -4.08 -12.36 5.02
CA ALA A 132 -2.84 -11.92 4.39
C ALA A 132 -2.02 -11.01 5.30
N CYS A 133 -2.62 -9.95 5.85
CA CYS A 133 -1.93 -9.03 6.77
C CYS A 133 -1.38 -9.76 8.00
N LYS A 134 -2.11 -10.74 8.56
CA LYS A 134 -1.60 -11.58 9.66
C LYS A 134 -0.35 -12.38 9.28
N ARG A 135 -0.25 -12.88 8.05
CA ARG A 135 0.95 -13.56 7.55
C ARG A 135 2.11 -12.57 7.30
N HIS A 136 1.82 -11.37 6.80
CA HIS A 136 2.84 -10.38 6.47
C HIS A 136 3.50 -9.75 7.70
N ILE A 137 2.77 -9.55 8.79
CA ILE A 137 3.28 -8.93 10.03
C ILE A 137 4.56 -9.61 10.55
N PRO A 138 4.62 -10.94 10.76
CA PRO A 138 5.85 -11.58 11.22
C PRO A 138 6.99 -11.48 10.21
N GLU A 139 6.73 -11.50 8.90
CA GLU A 139 7.75 -11.32 7.86
C GLU A 139 8.38 -9.93 7.89
N LEU A 140 7.54 -8.89 7.98
CA LEU A 140 7.96 -7.50 8.14
C LEU A 140 8.75 -7.30 9.44
N LYS A 141 8.31 -7.90 10.55
CA LYS A 141 9.02 -7.84 11.84
C LYS A 141 10.40 -8.51 11.74
N ALA A 142 10.49 -9.66 11.10
CA ALA A 142 11.76 -10.36 10.87
C ALA A 142 12.73 -9.56 9.99
N HIS A 143 12.22 -8.66 9.14
CA HIS A 143 13.05 -7.82 8.28
C HIS A 143 13.63 -6.57 8.99
N SER A 144 13.13 -6.22 10.18
CA SER A 144 13.53 -5.00 10.91
C SER A 144 15.03 -4.89 11.20
N SER A 145 15.68 -6.01 11.54
CA SER A 145 17.12 -6.04 11.84
C SER A 145 18.02 -5.86 10.61
N LYS A 146 17.45 -5.93 9.40
CA LYS A 146 18.16 -5.81 8.11
C LYS A 146 18.10 -4.39 7.52
N LEU A 147 17.45 -3.46 8.21
CA LEU A 147 17.30 -2.05 7.79
C LEU A 147 18.20 -1.15 8.64
N THR A 148 19.23 -0.58 8.02
CA THR A 148 20.17 0.33 8.69
C THR A 148 19.76 1.79 8.55
N GLU A 149 19.05 2.13 7.47
CA GLU A 149 18.67 3.50 7.17
C GLU A 149 17.42 3.94 7.95
N LYS A 150 17.48 5.10 8.60
CA LYS A 150 16.37 5.64 9.40
C LYS A 150 15.07 5.79 8.59
N ARG A 151 15.18 6.12 7.30
CA ARG A 151 14.02 6.26 6.41
C ARG A 151 13.37 4.91 6.10
N GLU A 152 14.17 3.87 5.89
CA GLU A 152 13.68 2.51 5.68
C GLU A 152 13.02 1.96 6.95
N GLN A 153 13.64 2.16 8.11
CA GLN A 153 13.07 1.78 9.41
C GLN A 153 11.72 2.45 9.66
N ARG A 154 11.60 3.74 9.33
CA ARG A 154 10.33 4.45 9.41
C ARG A 154 9.30 3.88 8.45
N ALA A 155 9.66 3.65 7.19
CA ALA A 155 8.75 3.07 6.20
C ALA A 155 8.29 1.66 6.62
N LEU A 156 9.17 0.86 7.21
CA LEU A 156 8.83 -0.44 7.78
C LEU A 156 7.83 -0.30 8.93
N ALA A 157 8.06 0.64 9.85
CA ALA A 157 7.16 0.89 10.96
C ALA A 157 5.77 1.32 10.48
N GLU A 158 5.69 2.16 9.45
CA GLU A 158 4.42 2.57 8.83
C GLU A 158 3.72 1.40 8.12
N ALA A 159 4.45 0.58 7.36
CA ALA A 159 3.91 -0.62 6.70
C ALA A 159 3.41 -1.67 7.71
N LEU A 160 4.14 -1.85 8.83
CA LEU A 160 3.73 -2.70 9.94
C LEU A 160 2.47 -2.17 10.63
N ALA A 161 2.41 -0.87 10.90
CA ALA A 161 1.24 -0.26 11.53
C ALA A 161 -0.02 -0.42 10.67
N GLU A 162 0.11 -0.28 9.35
CA GLU A 162 -0.99 -0.49 8.40
C GLU A 162 -1.48 -1.95 8.44
N ALA A 163 -0.57 -2.91 8.24
CA ALA A 163 -0.92 -4.33 8.29
C ALA A 163 -1.54 -4.75 9.64
N GLU A 164 -1.03 -4.20 10.75
CA GLU A 164 -1.61 -4.45 12.07
C GLU A 164 -3.00 -3.83 12.24
N THR A 165 -3.28 -2.68 11.62
CA THR A 165 -4.60 -2.04 11.65
C THR A 165 -5.63 -2.93 10.96
N VAL A 166 -5.31 -3.40 9.75
CA VAL A 166 -6.14 -4.38 9.01
C VAL A 166 -6.34 -5.66 9.82
N ALA A 167 -5.25 -6.24 10.33
CA ALA A 167 -5.31 -7.50 11.06
C ALA A 167 -6.15 -7.43 12.35
N LYS A 168 -6.18 -6.26 13.01
CA LYS A 168 -6.99 -6.03 14.22
C LYS A 168 -8.46 -5.77 13.92
N ALA A 169 -8.79 -5.29 12.72
CA ALA A 169 -10.17 -4.99 12.32
C ALA A 169 -11.09 -6.23 12.39
N SER A 170 -10.56 -7.46 12.32
CA SER A 170 -11.34 -8.69 12.49
C SER A 170 -11.81 -8.97 13.92
N ASN A 171 -11.20 -8.35 14.93
CA ASN A 171 -11.49 -8.63 16.35
C ASN A 171 -12.61 -7.76 16.93
N GLY A 172 -13.22 -6.89 16.13
CA GLY A 172 -14.26 -5.95 16.55
C GLY A 172 -15.70 -6.46 16.42
N LYS A 173 -15.93 -7.77 16.36
CA LYS A 173 -17.28 -8.36 16.45
C LYS A 173 -17.64 -8.69 17.89
#